data_AF-A0A367IJH8-F1
#
_entry.id   AF-A0A367IJH8-F1
#
_cell.length_a   1.000
_cell.length_b   1.000
_cell.length_c   1.000
_cell.angle_alpha   90.00
_cell.angle_beta   90.00
_cell.angle_gamma   90.00
#
_symmetry.space_group_name_H-M   'P 1'
#
loop_
_entity.id
_entity.type
_entity.pdbx_description
1 polymer ?
#
loop_
_entity_poly.entity_id
_entity_poly.type
_entity_poly.pdbx_seq_one_letter_code
_entity_poly.pdbx_strand_id
1 'polypeptide(L)'
;FPNLECYRVYLNNYDVALTTYERLTRYPPFKKFIDSAHKDKALKGFTLLSLIQLPIGCIDRYVDIITRLSDETSKTFPDYHGLLKCKQWIQQFHNSIKEKLLDADNVDQVLMIHQALIGAPFSVRAERRLVMQGQLSRVVLNTRSLGEERHYVLFSDLLVFAKPKVEGKVTRLHYKGHLTLERARVRALSKEEAGGIAHCIELISSFSGVDNLNTTFIAAPTVHILYIGSDSERDEWVSRLESVIENLDRKASAKRAQATRRMIQSRAPKGSGGTTSTTSTISSNEDGSSR
;
A
#
# COMPACT_ATOMS: atom_id res chain seq x y z
N PHE A 1 -26.92 -12.32 9.86
CA PHE A 1 -26.63 -11.08 9.10
C PHE A 1 -26.18 -11.44 7.69
N PRO A 2 -27.10 -11.68 6.74
CA PRO A 2 -26.73 -12.30 5.47
C PRO A 2 -25.89 -11.43 4.52
N ASN A 3 -25.76 -10.12 4.76
CA ASN A 3 -25.14 -9.22 3.78
C ASN A 3 -23.85 -8.49 4.23
N LEU A 4 -23.27 -8.79 5.40
CA LEU A 4 -22.02 -8.10 5.80
C LEU A 4 -20.79 -8.59 5.02
N GLU A 5 -20.88 -9.73 4.33
CA GLU A 5 -19.76 -10.25 3.53
C GLU A 5 -19.34 -9.30 2.39
N CYS A 6 -20.25 -8.41 1.94
CA CYS A 6 -19.91 -7.38 0.97
C CYS A 6 -18.81 -6.42 1.48
N TYR A 7 -18.68 -6.22 2.79
CA TYR A 7 -17.59 -5.43 3.37
C TYR A 7 -16.23 -6.09 3.12
N ARG A 8 -16.15 -7.42 3.13
CA ARG A 8 -14.90 -8.12 2.81
C ARG A 8 -14.48 -7.83 1.38
N VAL A 9 -15.43 -7.90 0.44
CA VAL A 9 -15.19 -7.57 -0.98
C VAL A 9 -14.79 -6.10 -1.12
N TYR A 10 -15.47 -5.19 -0.42
CA TYR A 10 -15.17 -3.77 -0.42
C TYR A 10 -13.74 -3.48 0.06
N LEU A 11 -13.39 -3.97 1.25
CA LEU A 11 -12.07 -3.77 1.86
C LEU A 11 -10.95 -4.39 1.01
N ASN A 12 -11.19 -5.52 0.35
CA ASN A 12 -10.23 -6.14 -0.56
C ASN A 12 -9.91 -5.31 -1.81
N ASN A 13 -10.75 -4.34 -2.17
CA ASN A 13 -10.56 -3.47 -3.34
C ASN A 13 -10.39 -2.00 -2.96
N TYR A 14 -10.26 -1.70 -1.65
CA TYR A 14 -10.27 -0.34 -1.14
C TYR A 14 -9.06 0.47 -1.63
N ASP A 15 -7.89 -0.14 -1.64
CA ASP A 15 -6.65 0.43 -2.17
C ASP A 15 -6.75 0.77 -3.67
N VAL A 16 -7.35 -0.12 -4.46
CA VAL A 16 -7.62 0.11 -5.89
C VAL A 16 -8.60 1.27 -6.08
N ALA A 17 -9.64 1.36 -5.24
CA ALA A 17 -10.62 2.45 -5.30
C ALA A 17 -9.97 3.81 -5.02
N LEU A 18 -9.18 3.93 -3.94
CA LEU A 18 -8.51 5.21 -3.61
C LEU A 18 -7.45 5.61 -4.62
N THR A 19 -6.65 4.66 -5.10
CA THR A 19 -5.63 4.97 -6.11
C THR A 19 -6.25 5.34 -7.46
N THR A 20 -7.38 4.73 -7.80
CA THR A 20 -8.17 5.12 -8.98
C THR A 20 -8.74 6.52 -8.80
N TYR A 21 -9.31 6.85 -7.65
CA TYR A 21 -9.79 8.19 -7.33
C TYR A 21 -8.66 9.22 -7.48
N GLU A 22 -7.51 9.02 -6.85
CA GLU A 22 -6.37 9.95 -6.92
C GLU A 22 -5.79 10.10 -8.33
N ARG A 23 -5.83 9.05 -9.15
CA ARG A 23 -5.46 9.15 -10.57
C ARG A 23 -6.47 9.97 -11.36
N LEU A 24 -7.76 9.76 -11.13
CA LEU A 24 -8.84 10.44 -11.85
C LEU A 24 -8.96 11.92 -11.46
N THR A 25 -8.68 12.30 -10.22
CA THR A 25 -8.68 13.73 -9.81
C THR A 25 -7.63 14.57 -10.55
N ARG A 26 -6.59 13.93 -11.11
CA ARG A 26 -5.60 14.57 -11.99
C ARG A 26 -6.09 14.70 -13.44
N TYR A 27 -7.10 13.95 -13.83
CA TYR A 27 -7.69 14.00 -15.16
C TYR A 27 -8.71 15.17 -15.23
N PRO A 28 -8.45 16.23 -16.03
CA PRO A 28 -9.24 17.47 -15.97
C PRO A 28 -10.76 17.29 -16.18
N PRO A 29 -11.25 16.43 -17.09
CA PRO A 29 -12.68 16.21 -17.24
C PRO A 29 -13.33 15.60 -16.00
N PHE A 30 -12.70 14.61 -15.38
CA PHE A 30 -13.21 14.02 -14.14
C PHE A 30 -13.16 15.03 -12.99
N LYS A 31 -12.08 15.82 -12.89
CA LYS A 31 -11.99 16.89 -11.89
C LYS A 31 -13.12 17.91 -12.03
N LYS A 32 -13.41 18.39 -13.24
CA LYS A 32 -14.53 19.31 -13.49
C LYS A 32 -15.87 18.69 -13.11
N PHE A 33 -16.08 17.41 -13.46
CA PHE A 33 -17.27 16.68 -13.08
C PHE A 33 -17.42 16.61 -11.55
N ILE A 34 -16.36 16.23 -10.83
CA ILE A 34 -16.44 16.06 -9.38
C ILE A 34 -16.63 17.40 -8.65
N ASP A 35 -15.95 18.45 -9.11
CA ASP A 35 -16.10 19.82 -8.58
C ASP A 35 -17.53 20.35 -8.81
N SER A 36 -18.21 19.93 -9.89
CA SER A 36 -19.61 20.26 -10.14
C SER A 36 -20.55 19.45 -9.25
N ALA A 37 -20.30 18.14 -9.11
CA ALA A 37 -21.11 17.25 -8.29
C ALA A 37 -21.08 17.67 -6.80
N HIS A 38 -19.92 18.07 -6.26
CA HIS A 38 -19.79 18.51 -4.86
C HIS A 38 -20.54 19.80 -4.51
N LYS A 39 -21.05 20.54 -5.50
CA LYS A 39 -21.90 21.72 -5.27
C LYS A 39 -23.35 21.35 -4.95
N ASP A 40 -23.75 20.10 -5.17
CA ASP A 40 -25.09 19.64 -4.86
C ASP A 40 -25.33 19.66 -3.34
N LYS A 41 -26.33 20.43 -2.92
CA LYS A 41 -26.74 20.55 -1.51
C LYS A 41 -27.21 19.21 -0.94
N ALA A 42 -27.69 18.29 -1.77
CA ALA A 42 -28.09 16.94 -1.34
C ALA A 42 -26.92 16.15 -0.72
N LEU A 43 -25.68 16.45 -1.13
CA LEU A 43 -24.48 15.81 -0.58
C LEU A 43 -24.11 16.32 0.81
N LYS A 44 -24.73 17.41 1.32
CA LYS A 44 -24.47 17.96 2.67
C LYS A 44 -22.97 18.15 2.99
N GLY A 45 -22.17 18.46 1.97
CA GLY A 45 -20.72 18.66 2.11
C GLY A 45 -19.87 17.39 2.07
N PHE A 46 -20.46 16.20 1.87
CA PHE A 46 -19.68 14.98 1.63
C PHE A 46 -19.00 15.03 0.27
N THR A 47 -17.70 14.73 0.28
CA THR A 47 -16.90 14.52 -0.93
C THR A 47 -16.98 13.06 -1.36
N LEU A 48 -16.68 12.78 -2.63
CA LEU A 48 -16.62 11.40 -3.13
C LEU A 48 -15.60 10.57 -2.33
N LEU A 49 -14.45 11.16 -2.00
CA LEU A 49 -13.45 10.51 -1.15
C LEU A 49 -14.03 10.11 0.21
N SER A 50 -14.72 11.04 0.89
CA SER A 50 -15.34 10.74 2.19
C SER A 50 -16.43 9.66 2.12
N LEU A 51 -17.16 9.59 0.99
CA LEU A 51 -18.17 8.55 0.77
C LEU A 51 -17.54 7.18 0.50
N ILE A 52 -16.38 7.14 -0.17
CA ILE A 52 -15.58 5.91 -0.35
C ILE A 52 -14.97 5.47 0.99
N GLN A 53 -14.56 6.40 1.86
CA GLN A 53 -14.01 6.08 3.17
C GLN A 53 -15.06 5.57 4.18
N LEU A 54 -16.31 6.02 4.04
CA LEU A 54 -17.38 5.80 5.02
C LEU A 54 -17.58 4.33 5.46
N PRO A 55 -17.55 3.31 4.57
CA PRO A 55 -17.80 1.93 4.96
C PRO A 55 -16.76 1.35 5.93
N ILE A 56 -15.53 1.87 5.99
CA ILE A 56 -14.48 1.32 6.87
C ILE A 56 -14.94 1.37 8.34
N GLY A 57 -15.37 2.54 8.81
CA GLY A 57 -15.80 2.73 10.21
C GLY A 57 -17.24 2.28 10.50
N CYS A 58 -17.99 1.79 9.50
CA CYS A 58 -19.36 1.31 9.72
C CYS A 58 -19.38 0.01 10.52
N ILE A 59 -18.39 -0.87 10.31
CA ILE A 59 -18.35 -2.19 10.95
C ILE A 59 -18.08 -2.03 12.45
N ASP A 60 -17.11 -1.20 12.83
CA ASP A 60 -16.83 -0.88 14.23
C ASP A 60 -18.09 -0.34 14.92
N ARG A 61 -18.80 0.57 14.24
CA ARG A 61 -20.06 1.14 14.76
C ARG A 61 -21.13 0.06 14.99
N TYR A 62 -21.26 -0.91 14.09
CA TYR A 62 -22.22 -2.00 14.28
C TYR A 62 -21.82 -2.90 15.45
N VAL A 63 -20.53 -3.20 15.61
CA VAL A 63 -20.02 -3.95 16.77
C VAL A 63 -20.37 -3.23 18.06
N ASP A 64 -20.12 -1.92 18.13
CA ASP A 64 -20.41 -1.09 19.31
C ASP A 64 -21.90 -1.07 19.64
N ILE A 65 -22.76 -0.78 18.66
CA ILE A 65 -24.22 -0.69 18.86
C ILE A 65 -24.77 -2.03 19.34
N ILE A 66 -24.43 -3.14 18.66
CA ILE A 66 -24.96 -4.47 19.00
C ILE A 66 -24.41 -4.94 20.35
N THR A 67 -23.15 -4.65 20.64
CA THR A 67 -22.53 -4.99 21.93
C THR A 67 -23.27 -4.29 23.07
N ARG A 68 -23.46 -2.96 22.98
CA ARG A 68 -24.16 -2.18 23.99
C ARG A 68 -25.61 -2.62 24.16
N LEU A 69 -26.33 -2.78 23.05
CA LEU A 69 -27.72 -3.24 23.07
C LEU A 69 -27.85 -4.61 23.75
N SER A 70 -26.94 -5.55 23.46
CA SER A 70 -26.93 -6.87 24.09
C SER A 70 -26.59 -6.80 25.59
N ASP A 71 -25.70 -5.91 26.00
CA ASP A 71 -25.24 -5.79 27.40
C ASP A 71 -26.27 -5.10 28.29
N GLU A 72 -27.06 -4.18 27.73
CA GLU A 72 -28.12 -3.46 28.43
C GLU A 72 -29.46 -4.23 28.45
N THR A 73 -29.60 -5.29 27.65
CA THR A 73 -30.84 -6.08 27.59
C THR A 73 -30.93 -7.08 28.75
N SER A 74 -32.02 -7.04 29.51
CA SER A 74 -32.29 -7.99 30.60
C SER A 74 -32.43 -9.44 30.09
N LYS A 75 -31.99 -10.41 30.91
CA LYS A 75 -32.14 -11.85 30.66
C LYS A 75 -33.59 -12.31 30.50
N THR A 76 -34.54 -11.57 31.06
CA THR A 76 -35.98 -11.84 30.97
C THR A 76 -36.61 -11.34 29.67
N PHE A 77 -35.89 -10.54 28.89
CA PHE A 77 -36.39 -9.97 27.65
C PHE A 77 -36.41 -11.04 26.53
N PRO A 78 -37.46 -11.10 25.69
CA PRO A 78 -37.57 -12.11 24.63
C PRO A 78 -36.37 -12.17 23.68
N ASP A 79 -35.75 -11.02 23.38
CA ASP A 79 -34.64 -10.94 22.43
C ASP A 79 -33.25 -11.18 23.07
N TYR A 80 -33.15 -11.38 24.39
CA TYR A 80 -31.86 -11.50 25.08
C TYR A 80 -30.94 -12.53 24.42
N HIS A 81 -31.45 -13.74 24.17
CA HIS A 81 -30.66 -14.80 23.53
C HIS A 81 -30.34 -14.51 22.06
N GLY A 82 -31.23 -13.81 21.35
CA GLY A 82 -30.99 -13.38 19.97
C GLY A 82 -29.87 -12.35 19.90
N LEU A 83 -29.93 -11.32 20.75
CA LEU A 83 -28.92 -10.27 20.86
C LEU A 83 -27.56 -10.81 21.28
N LEU A 84 -27.52 -11.76 22.23
CA LEU A 84 -26.28 -12.41 22.63
C LEU A 84 -25.61 -13.15 21.47
N LYS A 85 -26.40 -13.88 20.66
CA LYS A 85 -25.90 -14.54 19.44
C LYS A 85 -25.43 -13.50 18.41
N CYS A 86 -26.17 -12.41 18.22
CA CYS A 86 -25.79 -11.33 17.31
C CYS A 86 -24.47 -10.67 17.72
N LYS A 87 -24.28 -10.39 19.02
CA LYS A 87 -23.04 -9.85 19.59
C LYS A 87 -21.86 -10.77 19.31
N GLN A 88 -21.98 -12.07 19.63
CA GLN A 88 -20.92 -13.05 19.37
C GLN A 88 -20.58 -13.11 17.88
N TRP A 89 -21.59 -13.17 17.02
CA TRP A 89 -21.38 -13.28 15.58
C TRP A 89 -20.69 -12.04 15.00
N ILE A 90 -21.13 -10.82 15.37
CA ILE A 90 -20.55 -9.61 14.78
C ILE A 90 -19.12 -9.36 15.27
N GLN A 91 -18.81 -9.71 16.52
CA GLN A 91 -17.44 -9.67 17.04
C GLN A 91 -16.53 -10.66 16.30
N GLN A 92 -17.01 -11.88 16.03
CA GLN A 92 -16.27 -12.86 15.22
C GLN A 92 -16.05 -12.37 13.79
N PHE A 93 -17.09 -11.80 13.17
CA PHE A 93 -16.99 -11.24 11.82
C PHE A 93 -15.97 -10.10 11.78
N HIS A 94 -16.05 -9.14 12.70
CA HIS A 94 -15.10 -8.03 12.83
C HIS A 94 -13.66 -8.52 12.98
N ASN A 95 -13.42 -9.47 13.89
CA ASN A 95 -12.11 -10.10 14.05
C ASN A 95 -11.61 -10.74 12.75
N SER A 96 -12.50 -11.35 11.95
CA SER A 96 -12.16 -11.97 10.66
C SER A 96 -11.76 -11.00 9.55
N ILE A 97 -12.02 -9.70 9.71
CA ILE A 97 -11.66 -8.64 8.75
C ILE A 97 -10.80 -7.54 9.36
N LYS A 98 -10.41 -7.66 10.64
CA LYS A 98 -9.63 -6.66 11.38
C LYS A 98 -8.37 -6.25 10.62
N GLU A 99 -7.60 -7.21 10.10
CA GLU A 99 -6.40 -6.92 9.32
C GLU A 99 -6.70 -6.09 8.07
N LYS A 100 -7.86 -6.27 7.45
CA LYS A 100 -8.29 -5.50 6.27
C LYS A 100 -8.75 -4.09 6.62
N LEU A 101 -9.33 -3.91 7.81
CA LEU A 101 -9.65 -2.58 8.34
C LEU A 101 -8.37 -1.79 8.63
N LEU A 102 -7.41 -2.42 9.33
CA LEU A 102 -6.10 -1.80 9.59
C LEU A 102 -5.34 -1.47 8.31
N ASP A 103 -5.43 -2.35 7.30
CA ASP A 103 -4.86 -2.11 5.98
C ASP A 103 -5.52 -0.91 5.28
N ALA A 104 -6.85 -0.78 5.35
CA ALA A 104 -7.59 0.34 4.80
C ALA A 104 -7.23 1.68 5.48
N ASP A 105 -7.11 1.69 6.80
CA ASP A 105 -6.63 2.87 7.56
C ASP A 105 -5.21 3.26 7.13
N ASN A 106 -4.34 2.28 6.90
CA ASN A 106 -2.99 2.54 6.41
C ASN A 106 -3.00 3.14 5.00
N VAL A 107 -3.86 2.67 4.11
CA VAL A 107 -4.08 3.24 2.77
C VAL A 107 -4.52 4.70 2.86
N ASP A 108 -5.41 5.04 3.79
CA ASP A 108 -5.84 6.42 4.04
C ASP A 108 -4.67 7.30 4.49
N GLN A 109 -3.81 6.80 5.38
CA GLN A 109 -2.59 7.52 5.81
C GLN A 109 -1.63 7.76 4.64
N VAL A 110 -1.43 6.78 3.77
CA VAL A 110 -0.60 6.91 2.56
C VAL A 110 -1.17 7.99 1.63
N LEU A 111 -2.49 7.98 1.39
CA LEU A 111 -3.15 8.98 0.57
C LEU A 111 -3.01 10.39 1.17
N MET A 112 -3.21 10.53 2.47
CA MET A 112 -3.06 11.80 3.19
C MET A 112 -1.64 12.37 3.05
N ILE A 113 -0.61 11.53 3.28
CA ILE A 113 0.79 11.95 3.13
C ILE A 113 1.07 12.36 1.68
N HIS A 114 0.57 11.59 0.72
CA HIS A 114 0.75 11.88 -0.70
C HIS A 114 0.10 13.21 -1.13
N GLN A 115 -1.10 13.51 -0.63
CA GLN A 115 -1.77 14.79 -0.89
C GLN A 115 -1.06 15.97 -0.23
N ALA A 116 -0.40 15.75 0.92
CA ALA A 116 0.43 16.77 1.57
C ALA A 116 1.77 17.00 0.86
N LEU A 117 2.26 16.03 0.07
CA LEU A 117 3.51 16.13 -0.67
C LEU A 117 3.39 17.05 -1.89
N ILE A 118 4.26 18.06 -1.95
CA ILE A 118 4.40 18.96 -3.11
C ILE A 118 5.65 18.58 -3.89
N GLY A 119 5.52 18.42 -5.21
CA GLY A 119 6.66 18.23 -6.12
C GLY A 119 7.21 16.81 -6.19
N ALA A 120 6.48 15.82 -5.62
CA ALA A 120 6.85 14.42 -5.73
C ALA A 120 6.68 13.91 -7.18
N PRO A 121 7.68 13.23 -7.77
CA PRO A 121 7.65 12.76 -9.16
C PRO A 121 6.92 11.41 -9.33
N PHE A 122 6.25 10.92 -8.30
CA PHE A 122 5.57 9.61 -8.29
C PHE A 122 4.08 9.77 -7.95
N SER A 123 3.30 8.74 -8.26
CA SER A 123 1.87 8.66 -7.91
C SER A 123 1.66 7.68 -6.75
N VAL A 124 0.45 7.68 -6.18
CA VAL A 124 0.02 6.64 -5.22
C VAL A 124 -0.08 5.31 -5.94
N ARG A 125 0.30 4.24 -5.25
CA ARG A 125 0.19 2.86 -5.73
C ARG A 125 -0.68 2.06 -4.77
N ALA A 126 -1.50 1.16 -5.29
CA ALA A 126 -2.40 0.34 -4.48
C ALA A 126 -1.63 -0.51 -3.48
N GLU A 127 -0.41 -0.97 -3.81
CA GLU A 127 0.38 -1.82 -2.91
C GLU A 127 1.20 -1.04 -1.88
N ARG A 128 1.21 0.31 -1.95
CA ARG A 128 2.02 1.14 -1.05
C ARG A 128 1.37 1.17 0.33
N ARG A 129 2.17 0.91 1.37
CA ARG A 129 1.78 1.01 2.78
C ARG A 129 2.77 1.88 3.52
N LEU A 130 2.29 2.65 4.50
CA LEU A 130 3.13 3.37 5.44
C LEU A 130 3.68 2.38 6.45
N VAL A 131 5.01 2.36 6.63
CA VAL A 131 5.68 1.48 7.58
C VAL A 131 6.13 2.26 8.81
N MET A 132 6.74 3.43 8.59
CA MET A 132 7.23 4.30 9.66
C MET A 132 7.48 5.72 9.14
N GLN A 133 7.53 6.70 10.03
CA GLN A 133 7.94 8.08 9.70
C GLN A 133 8.57 8.75 10.90
N GLY A 134 9.43 9.76 10.67
CA GLY A 134 10.10 10.49 11.73
C GLY A 134 10.95 11.65 11.21
N GLN A 135 11.38 12.52 12.13
CA GLN A 135 12.28 13.63 11.83
C GLN A 135 13.72 13.16 11.98
N LEU A 136 14.46 13.13 10.86
CA LEU A 136 15.85 12.70 10.85
C LEU A 136 16.74 13.79 10.23
N SER A 137 18.00 13.82 10.65
CA SER A 137 18.99 14.77 10.11
C SER A 137 20.04 14.04 9.29
N ARG A 138 20.39 14.58 8.12
CA ARG A 138 21.49 14.02 7.33
C ARG A 138 22.82 14.33 8.00
N VAL A 139 23.73 13.36 8.09
CA VAL A 139 25.11 13.60 8.56
C VAL A 139 25.99 13.94 7.36
N VAL A 140 26.80 14.99 7.49
CA VAL A 140 27.82 15.37 6.51
C VAL A 140 29.19 15.00 7.05
N LEU A 141 29.76 13.87 6.60
CA LEU A 141 31.01 13.34 7.13
C LEU A 141 32.19 14.31 6.97
N ASN A 142 32.29 15.01 5.84
CA ASN A 142 33.40 15.94 5.57
C ASN A 142 33.50 17.07 6.59
N THR A 143 32.34 17.59 7.02
CA THR A 143 32.26 18.69 8.00
C THR A 143 31.95 18.19 9.42
N ARG A 144 31.75 16.87 9.59
CA ARG A 144 31.35 16.22 10.86
C ARG A 144 30.18 16.92 11.53
N SER A 145 29.20 17.34 10.73
CA SER A 145 28.07 18.15 11.20
C SER A 145 26.74 17.53 10.78
N LEU A 146 25.70 17.87 11.55
CA LEU A 146 24.32 17.58 11.17
C LEU A 146 23.88 18.60 10.13
N GLY A 147 23.34 18.09 9.03
CA GLY A 147 22.63 18.86 8.02
C GLY A 147 21.21 19.17 8.46
N GLU A 148 20.45 19.74 7.53
CA GLU A 148 19.06 20.11 7.77
C GLU A 148 18.18 18.90 8.14
N GLU A 149 17.39 19.06 9.20
CA GLU A 149 16.37 18.11 9.62
C GLU A 149 15.25 18.01 8.56
N ARG A 150 14.83 16.77 8.27
CA ARG A 150 13.78 16.48 7.30
C ARG A 150 12.81 15.45 7.85
N HIS A 151 11.59 15.50 7.34
CA HIS A 151 10.59 14.47 7.60
C HIS A 151 10.83 13.29 6.66
N TYR A 152 11.19 12.14 7.22
CA TYR A 152 11.38 10.89 6.50
C TYR A 152 10.12 10.03 6.62
N VAL A 153 9.67 9.48 5.50
CA VAL A 153 8.50 8.59 5.41
C VAL A 153 8.94 7.31 4.74
N LEU A 154 8.97 6.23 5.51
CA LEU A 154 9.25 4.89 5.04
C LEU A 154 7.95 4.24 4.56
N PHE A 155 7.85 4.07 3.25
CA PHE A 155 6.82 3.25 2.63
C PHE A 155 7.32 1.83 2.38
N SER A 156 6.39 0.91 2.08
CA SER A 156 6.68 -0.48 1.75
C SER A 156 7.50 -0.68 0.47
N ASP A 157 7.74 0.36 -0.34
CA ASP A 157 8.52 0.31 -1.56
C ASP A 157 9.65 1.35 -1.68
N LEU A 158 9.61 2.43 -0.90
CA LEU A 158 10.59 3.52 -0.97
C LEU A 158 10.64 4.36 0.31
N LEU A 159 11.76 5.05 0.53
CA LEU A 159 11.94 6.02 1.61
C LEU A 159 11.90 7.44 1.03
N VAL A 160 10.91 8.25 1.39
CA VAL A 160 10.79 9.66 0.99
C VAL A 160 11.38 10.55 2.07
N PHE A 161 12.01 11.65 1.68
CA PHE A 161 12.33 12.74 2.59
C PHE A 161 11.83 14.08 2.05
N ALA A 162 11.20 14.84 2.92
CA ALA A 162 10.57 16.10 2.61
C ALA A 162 10.87 17.15 3.69
N LYS A 163 10.81 18.42 3.31
CA LYS A 163 10.89 19.54 4.26
C LYS A 163 9.47 19.96 4.64
N PRO A 164 9.07 19.88 5.91
CA PRO A 164 7.79 20.43 6.34
C PRO A 164 7.80 21.95 6.18
N LYS A 165 6.73 22.51 5.64
CA LYS A 165 6.52 23.95 5.54
C LYS A 165 5.09 24.26 5.94
N VAL A 166 4.94 25.14 6.93
CA VAL A 166 3.64 25.64 7.37
C VAL A 166 3.21 26.74 6.40
N GLU A 167 2.08 26.54 5.72
CA GLU A 167 1.47 27.53 4.83
C GLU A 167 0.09 27.88 5.39
N GLY A 168 0.05 28.94 6.21
CA GLY A 168 -1.17 29.32 6.94
C GLY A 168 -1.54 28.27 7.98
N LYS A 169 -2.72 27.66 7.84
CA LYS A 169 -3.23 26.60 8.73
C LYS A 169 -2.89 25.18 8.27
N VAL A 170 -2.24 25.03 7.11
CA VAL A 170 -1.96 23.73 6.50
C VAL A 170 -0.45 23.47 6.47
N THR A 171 -0.04 22.32 7.00
CA THR A 171 1.34 21.85 6.85
C THR A 171 1.46 21.10 5.55
N ARG A 172 2.36 21.55 4.67
CA ARG A 172 2.71 20.85 3.43
C ARG A 172 4.11 20.27 3.49
N LEU A 173 4.31 19.15 2.82
CA LEU A 173 5.59 18.44 2.76
C LEU A 173 6.26 18.74 1.42
N HIS A 174 7.29 19.58 1.42
CA HIS A 174 8.04 19.88 0.20
C HIS A 174 8.99 18.74 -0.10
N TYR A 175 8.73 17.99 -1.17
CA TYR A 175 9.55 16.87 -1.59
C TYR A 175 11.01 17.30 -1.82
N LYS A 176 11.96 16.56 -1.26
CA LYS A 176 13.40 16.78 -1.44
C LYS A 176 14.11 15.61 -2.13
N GLY A 177 13.54 14.41 -2.06
CA GLY A 177 14.08 13.23 -2.70
C GLY A 177 13.44 11.96 -2.15
N HIS A 178 13.79 10.83 -2.75
CA HIS A 178 13.46 9.51 -2.24
C HIS A 178 14.58 8.53 -2.56
N LEU A 179 14.54 7.38 -1.89
CA LEU A 179 15.42 6.25 -2.12
C LEU A 179 14.57 5.03 -2.46
N THR A 180 14.90 4.37 -3.57
CA THR A 180 14.32 3.07 -3.90
C THR A 180 14.99 2.02 -3.01
N LEU A 181 14.19 1.18 -2.36
CA LEU A 181 14.67 0.24 -1.35
C LEU A 181 14.94 -1.16 -1.91
N GLU A 182 14.52 -1.47 -3.13
CA GLU A 182 14.91 -2.73 -3.79
C GLU A 182 16.44 -2.80 -3.89
N ARG A 183 17.03 -3.86 -3.32
CA ARG A 183 18.48 -4.11 -3.23
C ARG A 183 19.27 -3.05 -2.47
N ALA A 184 18.61 -2.17 -1.73
CA ALA A 184 19.30 -1.25 -0.83
C ALA A 184 19.94 -2.02 0.33
N ARG A 185 20.85 -1.37 1.07
CA ARG A 185 21.45 -1.90 2.28
C ARG A 185 21.40 -0.85 3.37
N VAL A 186 21.05 -1.27 4.57
CA VAL A 186 21.06 -0.42 5.77
C VAL A 186 21.97 -1.06 6.80
N ARG A 187 22.71 -0.24 7.55
CA ARG A 187 23.44 -0.68 8.74
C ARG A 187 23.51 0.43 9.78
N ALA A 188 23.60 0.05 11.05
CA ALA A 188 24.01 0.98 12.11
C ALA A 188 25.48 1.36 11.93
N LEU A 189 25.83 2.60 12.25
CA LEU A 189 27.22 3.07 12.28
C LEU A 189 27.69 3.29 13.71
N SER A 190 28.97 2.96 13.95
CA SER A 190 29.65 3.37 15.18
C SER A 190 29.93 4.87 15.19
N LYS A 191 30.22 5.42 16.38
CA LYS A 191 30.57 6.84 16.53
C LYS A 191 31.81 7.21 15.71
N GLU A 192 32.77 6.31 15.63
CA GLU A 192 34.03 6.49 14.90
C GLU A 192 33.78 6.52 13.38
N GLU A 193 32.94 5.61 12.87
CA GLU A 193 32.55 5.56 11.46
C GLU A 193 31.74 6.79 11.03
N ALA A 194 30.90 7.32 11.93
CA ALA A 194 30.04 8.48 11.68
C ALA A 194 30.71 9.84 12.02
N GLY A 195 32.05 9.89 12.03
CA GLY A 195 32.79 11.15 12.21
C GLY A 195 32.65 11.78 13.59
N GLY A 196 32.40 10.97 14.62
CA GLY A 196 32.21 11.40 16.01
C GLY A 196 30.74 11.52 16.45
N ILE A 197 29.77 11.27 15.57
CA ILE A 197 28.34 11.40 15.84
C ILE A 197 27.75 10.02 16.13
N ALA A 198 27.11 9.85 17.30
CA ALA A 198 26.45 8.59 17.67
C ALA A 198 25.06 8.46 17.02
N HIS A 199 24.42 7.30 17.20
CA HIS A 199 23.03 7.04 16.79
C HIS A 199 22.76 7.24 15.29
N CYS A 200 23.73 6.84 14.46
CA CYS A 200 23.67 6.99 13.02
C CYS A 200 23.36 5.68 12.31
N ILE A 201 22.70 5.77 11.16
CA ILE A 201 22.55 4.68 10.20
C ILE A 201 23.16 5.09 8.86
N GLU A 202 23.70 4.12 8.14
CA GLU A 202 24.09 4.25 6.75
C GLU A 202 23.09 3.51 5.88
N LEU A 203 22.55 4.20 4.88
CA LEU A 203 21.66 3.65 3.87
C LEU A 203 22.31 3.82 2.49
N ILE A 204 22.56 2.70 1.84
CA ILE A 204 23.18 2.61 0.53
C ILE A 204 22.10 2.19 -0.46
N SER A 205 21.81 3.05 -1.44
CA SER A 205 20.87 2.69 -2.51
C SER A 205 21.47 1.66 -3.47
N SER A 206 20.60 0.94 -4.17
CA SER A 206 21.05 -0.01 -5.17
C SER A 206 21.62 0.68 -6.41
N PHE A 207 22.50 -0.03 -7.13
CA PHE A 207 22.93 0.39 -8.46
C PHE A 207 21.71 0.50 -9.37
N SER A 208 21.42 1.70 -9.88
CA SER A 208 20.37 1.89 -10.89
C SER A 208 21.03 2.03 -12.27
N GLY A 209 20.73 1.09 -13.17
CA GLY A 209 21.26 1.08 -14.54
C GLY A 209 20.62 -0.05 -15.34
N VAL A 210 20.09 0.29 -16.52
CA VAL A 210 19.49 -0.66 -17.46
C VAL A 210 20.62 -1.39 -18.19
N ASP A 211 20.59 -2.72 -18.22
CA ASP A 211 21.22 -3.47 -19.30
C ASP A 211 20.15 -4.32 -19.97
N ASN A 212 20.20 -4.32 -21.30
CA ASN A 212 19.74 -5.40 -22.16
C ASN A 212 20.21 -5.23 -23.61
N LEU A 213 20.83 -4.10 -24.02
CA LEU A 213 21.51 -3.92 -25.31
C LEU A 213 22.24 -2.56 -25.33
N ASN A 214 23.57 -2.54 -25.24
CA ASN A 214 24.50 -1.43 -25.57
C ASN A 214 24.01 0.03 -25.41
N THR A 215 24.26 0.64 -24.23
CA THR A 215 24.70 2.04 -23.98
C THR A 215 24.52 2.33 -22.48
N THR A 216 25.61 2.29 -21.73
CA THR A 216 25.56 2.19 -20.26
C THR A 216 25.77 3.54 -19.57
N PHE A 217 24.73 4.06 -18.90
CA PHE A 217 24.88 4.91 -17.72
C PHE A 217 24.55 4.07 -16.48
N ILE A 218 25.57 3.64 -15.74
CA ILE A 218 25.40 3.11 -14.38
C ILE A 218 25.41 4.31 -13.45
N ALA A 219 24.28 4.65 -12.84
CA ALA A 219 24.29 5.60 -11.75
C ALA A 219 24.95 4.95 -10.54
N ALA A 220 25.99 5.59 -10.00
CA ALA A 220 26.67 5.14 -8.79
C ALA A 220 25.68 5.05 -7.61
N PRO A 221 25.87 4.09 -6.70
CA PRO A 221 25.02 3.96 -5.52
C PRO A 221 25.15 5.25 -4.67
N THR A 222 24.02 5.72 -4.17
CA THR A 222 23.99 6.89 -3.27
C THR A 222 24.08 6.42 -1.84
N VAL A 223 25.00 7.02 -1.07
CA VAL A 223 25.17 6.77 0.36
C VAL A 223 24.52 7.90 1.15
N HIS A 224 23.67 7.53 2.10
CA HIS A 224 22.95 8.43 2.98
C HIS A 224 23.26 8.05 4.43
N ILE A 225 23.87 8.96 5.17
CA ILE A 225 24.08 8.78 6.61
C ILE A 225 23.07 9.65 7.33
N LEU A 226 22.29 9.03 8.21
CA LEU A 226 21.18 9.66 8.91
C LEU A 226 21.40 9.54 10.41
N TYR A 227 21.25 10.65 11.11
CA TYR A 227 21.18 10.72 12.56
C TYR A 227 19.75 10.48 13.01
N ILE A 228 19.57 9.56 13.96
CA ILE A 228 18.25 9.06 14.40
C ILE A 228 17.86 9.58 15.79
N GLY A 229 18.80 10.03 16.62
CA GLY A 229 18.52 10.59 17.95
C GLY A 229 18.97 9.68 19.09
N SER A 230 18.45 8.44 19.12
CA SER A 230 18.75 7.45 20.16
C SER A 230 19.09 6.07 19.60
N ASP A 231 19.72 5.22 20.40
CA ASP A 231 20.01 3.83 20.01
C ASP A 231 18.72 3.01 19.83
N SER A 232 17.71 3.22 20.67
CA SER A 232 16.43 2.52 20.55
C SER A 232 15.72 2.85 19.23
N GLU A 233 15.64 4.14 18.87
CA GLU A 233 15.05 4.55 17.60
C GLU A 233 15.91 4.09 16.41
N ARG A 234 17.24 4.16 16.53
CA ARG A 234 18.16 3.64 15.51
C ARG A 234 17.86 2.18 15.20
N ASP A 235 17.76 1.35 16.24
CA ASP A 235 17.53 -0.08 16.10
C ASP A 235 16.15 -0.37 15.50
N GLU A 236 15.12 0.41 15.87
CA GLU A 236 13.81 0.34 15.22
C GLU A 236 13.87 0.71 13.74
N TRP A 237 14.54 1.82 13.38
CA TRP A 237 14.74 2.23 11.98
C TRP A 237 15.46 1.18 11.15
N VAL A 238 16.54 0.60 11.68
CA VAL A 238 17.28 -0.48 11.02
C VAL A 238 16.35 -1.68 10.80
N SER A 239 15.68 -2.16 11.85
CA SER A 239 14.80 -3.33 11.76
C SER A 239 13.68 -3.15 10.73
N ARG A 240 13.02 -1.98 10.71
CA ARG A 240 11.95 -1.70 9.74
C ARG A 240 12.46 -1.57 8.31
N LEU A 241 13.60 -0.90 8.11
CA LEU A 241 14.23 -0.79 6.79
C LEU A 241 14.66 -2.16 6.25
N GLU A 242 15.31 -2.98 7.08
CA GLU A 242 15.70 -4.35 6.73
C GLU A 242 14.49 -5.18 6.32
N SER A 243 13.42 -5.18 7.13
CA SER A 243 12.19 -5.91 6.82
C SER A 243 11.58 -5.49 5.47
N VAL A 244 11.57 -4.19 5.17
CA VAL A 244 11.08 -3.68 3.88
C VAL A 244 11.98 -4.11 2.72
N ILE A 245 13.30 -3.96 2.86
CA ILE A 245 14.29 -4.34 1.85
C ILE A 245 14.20 -5.84 1.53
N GLU A 246 14.16 -6.69 2.55
CA GLU A 246 14.04 -8.14 2.38
C GLU A 246 12.75 -8.55 1.67
N ASN A 247 11.63 -7.91 2.01
CA ASN A 247 10.35 -8.16 1.37
C ASN A 247 10.39 -7.78 -0.12
N LEU A 248 10.99 -6.63 -0.45
CA LEU A 248 11.18 -6.18 -1.81
C LEU A 248 12.11 -7.12 -2.60
N ASP A 249 13.24 -7.52 -2.03
CA ASP A 249 14.20 -8.42 -2.66
C ASP A 249 13.58 -9.81 -2.92
N ARG A 250 12.76 -10.31 -1.97
CA ARG A 250 12.00 -11.56 -2.14
C ARG A 250 10.99 -11.45 -3.28
N LYS A 251 10.21 -10.37 -3.34
CA LYS A 251 9.23 -10.11 -4.42
C LYS A 251 9.92 -9.96 -5.78
N ALA A 252 11.04 -9.25 -5.85
CA ALA A 252 11.81 -9.07 -7.07
C ALA A 252 12.39 -10.41 -7.59
N SER A 253 12.92 -11.23 -6.68
CA SER A 253 13.45 -12.56 -7.01
C SER A 253 12.36 -13.50 -7.53
N ALA A 254 11.19 -13.52 -6.89
CA ALA A 254 10.04 -14.30 -7.34
C ALA A 254 9.56 -13.87 -8.74
N LYS A 255 9.48 -12.56 -9.00
CA LYS A 255 9.12 -12.02 -10.33
C LYS A 255 10.12 -12.43 -11.41
N ARG A 256 11.42 -12.36 -11.12
CA ARG A 256 12.48 -12.79 -12.06
C ARG A 256 12.38 -14.28 -12.35
N ALA A 257 12.22 -15.12 -11.33
CA ALA A 257 12.04 -16.56 -11.51
C ALA A 257 10.81 -16.89 -12.37
N GLN A 258 9.69 -16.20 -12.14
CA GLN A 258 8.47 -16.37 -12.93
C GLN A 258 8.66 -15.92 -14.39
N ALA A 259 9.36 -14.80 -14.63
CA ALA A 259 9.67 -14.33 -15.97
C ALA A 259 10.57 -15.32 -16.74
N THR A 260 11.63 -15.82 -16.09
CA THR A 260 12.51 -16.86 -16.67
C THR A 260 11.73 -18.12 -17.01
N ARG A 261 10.84 -18.59 -16.12
CA ARG A 261 9.97 -19.74 -16.38
C ARG A 261 9.06 -19.52 -17.59
N ARG A 262 8.45 -18.34 -17.73
CA ARG A 262 7.62 -17.98 -18.88
C ARG A 262 8.43 -17.96 -20.19
N MET A 263 9.66 -17.43 -20.17
CA MET A 263 10.53 -17.43 -21.35
C MET A 263 10.97 -18.84 -21.76
N ILE A 264 11.25 -19.74 -20.81
CA ILE A 264 11.58 -21.13 -21.11
C ILE A 264 10.38 -21.85 -21.73
N GLN A 265 9.17 -21.61 -21.19
CA GLN A 265 7.93 -22.19 -21.73
C GLN A 265 7.59 -21.66 -23.14
N SER A 266 7.90 -20.40 -23.46
CA SER A 266 7.68 -19.85 -24.80
C SER A 266 8.73 -20.27 -25.82
N ARG A 267 9.91 -20.72 -25.38
CA ARG A 267 11.00 -21.25 -26.22
C ARG A 267 10.93 -22.76 -26.44
N ALA A 268 10.09 -23.48 -25.70
CA ALA A 268 9.87 -24.91 -25.93
C ALA A 268 9.26 -25.11 -27.35
N PRO A 269 9.84 -25.98 -28.20
CA PRO A 269 9.30 -26.19 -29.54
C PRO A 269 7.87 -26.73 -29.44
N LYS A 270 6.93 -26.11 -30.16
CA LYS A 270 5.63 -26.73 -30.43
C LYS A 270 5.92 -27.99 -31.24
N GLY A 271 5.86 -29.14 -30.59
CA GLY A 271 6.00 -30.44 -31.25
C GLY A 271 5.06 -30.51 -32.45
N SER A 272 5.64 -30.63 -33.63
CA SER A 272 4.95 -30.91 -34.88
C SER A 272 4.48 -32.37 -34.88
N GLY A 273 3.18 -32.58 -35.06
CA GLY A 273 2.61 -33.74 -35.75
C GLY A 273 2.47 -35.04 -34.94
N GLY A 274 1.22 -35.42 -34.67
CA GLY A 274 0.88 -36.74 -34.15
C GLY A 274 -0.62 -36.94 -33.96
N THR A 275 -1.35 -37.05 -35.09
CA THR A 275 -2.70 -37.64 -35.23
C THR A 275 -3.85 -37.09 -34.38
N THR A 276 -4.65 -36.23 -35.01
CA THR A 276 -6.10 -36.15 -34.79
C THR A 276 -6.75 -37.49 -35.12
N SER A 277 -7.17 -38.25 -34.12
CA SER A 277 -8.24 -39.24 -34.26
C SER A 277 -9.58 -38.52 -34.08
N THR A 278 -10.16 -38.12 -35.20
CA THR A 278 -11.56 -37.73 -35.29
C THR A 278 -12.43 -38.96 -35.07
N THR A 279 -12.92 -39.17 -33.86
CA THR A 279 -14.08 -40.06 -33.63
C THR A 279 -15.33 -39.24 -33.92
N SER A 280 -15.81 -39.33 -35.16
CA SER A 280 -17.08 -38.75 -35.58
C SER A 280 -18.24 -39.59 -35.03
N THR A 281 -18.89 -39.08 -33.98
CA THR A 281 -20.24 -39.52 -33.58
C THR A 281 -21.23 -38.91 -34.57
N ILE A 282 -21.65 -39.69 -35.57
CA ILE A 282 -22.77 -39.35 -36.43
C ILE A 282 -24.05 -39.68 -35.66
N SER A 283 -24.73 -38.63 -35.20
CA SER A 283 -26.11 -38.67 -34.75
C SER A 283 -27.03 -38.58 -35.97
N SER A 284 -27.65 -39.70 -36.34
CA SER A 284 -28.72 -39.76 -37.32
C SER A 284 -30.05 -39.36 -36.67
N ASN A 285 -30.61 -38.25 -37.13
CA ASN A 285 -32.02 -37.92 -37.00
C ASN A 285 -32.43 -37.23 -38.30
N GLU A 286 -33.22 -37.90 -39.13
CA GLU A 286 -34.24 -37.24 -39.92
C GLU A 286 -35.37 -38.21 -40.28
N ASP A 287 -36.56 -37.63 -40.20
CA ASP A 287 -37.89 -38.19 -40.20
C ASP A 287 -38.43 -38.43 -41.62
N GLY A 288 -39.41 -39.33 -41.72
CA GLY A 288 -40.54 -39.17 -42.63
C GLY A 288 -40.51 -39.89 -43.99
N SER A 289 -41.36 -40.91 -44.15
CA SER A 289 -42.65 -40.78 -44.86
C SER A 289 -43.13 -42.06 -45.57
N SER A 290 -44.44 -42.31 -45.44
CA SER A 290 -45.34 -42.98 -46.40
C SER A 290 -45.29 -44.51 -46.55
N ARG A 291 -46.18 -45.22 -45.84
CA ARG A 291 -47.42 -45.81 -46.38
C ARG A 291 -48.24 -46.50 -45.29
#